data_AF-T2J7H4-F1
#
_entry.id   AF-T2J7H4-F1
#
_cell.length_a   1.000
_cell.length_b   1.000
_cell.length_c   1.000
_cell.angle_alpha   90.00
_cell.angle_beta   90.00
_cell.angle_gamma   90.00
#
_symmetry.space_group_name_H-M   'P 1'
#
loop_
_entity.id
_entity.type
_entity.pdbx_description
1 polymer ?
#
loop_
_entity_poly.entity_id
_entity_poly.type
_entity_poly.pdbx_seq_one_letter_code
_entity_poly.pdbx_strand_id
1 'polypeptide(L)'
;MNDKQKQRSREDIPEALRDSPVPPTPTSSSLNPKWMIIGLAGVIMIVLGTLGIMRLVSSLSQTNTVSVEPTPSPSPTPEPETIENILGHLPYEEADPSQLKAITNDGRIKLRKKAADSFLQMQGDARASGIILTAISGFRTVQQQEYLFFEIKRQRNQDTRKRAEVSAPPRYSEHHTGYAIDIGDGKLPATNLSENFEQTPAFRWLENNAAKYSFELSFPRNNIQGISYEPWHWRYVGDTDSLKTFYEAQQLQNRPSSEENTVN
;
A
#
# COMPACT_ATOMS: atom_id res chain seq x y z
N MET A 1 -0.94 -11.06 -27.32
CA MET A 1 -1.44 -10.28 -26.16
C MET A 1 -1.06 -8.82 -26.37
N ASN A 2 -2.04 -7.91 -26.26
CA ASN A 2 -2.06 -6.58 -26.88
C ASN A 2 -1.21 -5.49 -26.18
N ASP A 3 -0.38 -4.78 -26.95
CA ASP A 3 0.29 -3.52 -26.57
C ASP A 3 -0.69 -2.42 -26.13
N LYS A 4 -1.95 -2.47 -26.57
CA LYS A 4 -3.00 -1.52 -26.17
C LYS A 4 -3.38 -1.59 -24.69
N GLN A 5 -3.20 -2.74 -24.02
CA GLN A 5 -3.43 -2.82 -22.57
C GLN A 5 -2.27 -2.20 -21.77
N LYS A 6 -1.04 -2.29 -22.30
CA LYS A 6 0.17 -1.74 -21.66
C LYS A 6 0.24 -0.22 -21.75
N GLN A 7 -0.44 0.38 -22.74
CA GLN A 7 -0.47 1.83 -22.92
C GLN A 7 -1.55 2.52 -22.08
N ARG A 8 -2.72 1.89 -21.87
CA ARG A 8 -3.78 2.43 -21.00
C ARG A 8 -3.39 2.51 -19.52
N SER A 9 -2.46 1.69 -19.04
CA SER A 9 -2.06 1.71 -17.62
C SER A 9 -0.94 2.70 -17.28
N ARG A 10 -0.28 3.31 -18.28
CA ARG A 10 0.88 4.20 -18.05
C ARG A 10 0.49 5.65 -17.76
N GLU A 11 -0.72 6.08 -18.09
CA GLU A 11 -1.11 7.50 -18.04
C GLU A 11 -2.19 7.84 -16.99
N ASP A 12 -2.77 6.85 -16.30
CA ASP A 12 -4.08 7.06 -15.66
C ASP A 12 -4.08 7.23 -14.12
N ILE A 13 -2.97 6.99 -13.40
CA ILE A 13 -2.97 7.10 -11.91
C ILE A 13 -1.72 7.82 -11.40
N PRO A 14 -1.83 9.07 -10.91
CA PRO A 14 -0.72 9.74 -10.25
C PRO A 14 -0.40 9.07 -8.91
N GLU A 15 0.89 8.85 -8.64
CA GLU A 15 1.35 8.39 -7.32
C GLU A 15 1.27 9.55 -6.33
N ALA A 16 0.82 9.28 -5.11
CA ALA A 16 0.80 10.29 -4.05
C ALA A 16 2.22 10.77 -3.74
N LEU A 17 2.42 12.08 -3.79
CA LEU A 17 3.65 12.72 -3.36
C LEU A 17 3.57 12.88 -1.83
N ARG A 18 4.14 11.92 -1.10
CA ARG A 18 4.31 12.04 0.34
C ARG A 18 5.51 12.94 0.62
N ASP A 19 5.31 14.00 1.38
CA ASP A 19 6.39 14.86 1.82
C ASP A 19 7.41 14.01 2.61
N SER A 20 8.66 14.02 2.18
CA SER A 20 9.76 13.38 2.93
C SER A 20 10.01 14.16 4.23
N PRO A 21 10.47 13.52 5.31
CA PRO A 21 10.66 14.20 6.58
C PRO A 21 11.62 15.39 6.43
N VAL A 22 11.20 16.51 7.02
CA VAL A 22 11.95 17.76 7.12
C VAL A 22 13.35 17.48 7.67
N PRO A 23 14.45 17.85 6.96
CA PRO A 23 15.78 17.77 7.55
C PRO A 23 15.86 18.76 8.71
N PRO A 24 16.53 18.44 9.84
CA PRO A 24 16.63 19.36 10.96
C PRO A 24 17.32 20.66 10.50
N THR A 25 16.70 21.78 10.86
CA THR A 25 17.26 23.13 10.71
C THR A 25 18.70 23.20 11.22
N PRO A 26 19.64 23.82 10.48
CA PRO A 26 21.03 23.89 10.92
C PRO A 26 21.16 24.90 12.06
N THR A 27 21.55 24.42 13.25
CA THR A 27 22.16 25.27 14.27
C THR A 27 23.52 25.74 13.79
N SER A 28 23.72 27.04 13.73
CA SER A 28 25.00 27.65 13.40
C SER A 28 26.06 27.34 14.47
N SER A 29 27.16 26.72 14.07
CA SER A 29 28.44 26.89 14.74
C SER A 29 29.52 27.05 13.68
N SER A 30 30.38 28.02 13.92
CA SER A 30 31.30 28.61 12.96
C SER A 30 32.64 27.87 12.89
N LEU A 31 33.35 28.17 11.79
CA LEU A 31 34.81 28.07 11.54
C LEU A 31 35.32 26.88 10.68
N ASN A 32 35.19 27.09 9.35
CA ASN A 32 36.26 27.24 8.35
C ASN A 32 37.16 26.05 7.88
N PRO A 33 37.65 26.13 6.61
CA PRO A 33 37.71 25.01 5.66
C PRO A 33 39.14 24.60 5.27
N LYS A 34 39.32 23.45 4.60
CA LYS A 34 40.33 23.24 3.53
C LYS A 34 40.37 21.80 2.97
N TRP A 35 40.22 21.70 1.64
CA TRP A 35 40.65 20.62 0.71
C TRP A 35 40.00 19.22 0.93
N MET A 36 39.71 18.38 -0.07
CA MET A 36 40.06 18.35 -1.48
C MET A 36 39.17 17.34 -2.23
N ILE A 37 39.23 17.46 -3.54
CA ILE A 37 38.51 16.78 -4.63
C ILE A 37 39.14 15.40 -4.95
N ILE A 38 38.40 14.57 -5.71
CA ILE A 38 38.84 13.46 -6.62
C ILE A 38 39.07 12.11 -5.91
N GLY A 39 38.59 10.96 -6.39
CA GLY A 39 37.89 10.65 -7.63
C GLY A 39 37.75 9.15 -7.85
N LEU A 40 37.21 8.86 -9.03
CA LEU A 40 36.82 7.59 -9.61
C LEU A 40 38.00 6.70 -10.04
N ALA A 41 37.70 5.40 -10.21
CA ALA A 41 38.41 4.36 -10.96
C ALA A 41 39.57 3.65 -10.22
N GLY A 42 39.74 2.33 -10.32
CA GLY A 42 39.04 1.30 -11.07
C GLY A 42 39.84 -0.01 -11.07
N VAL A 43 39.34 -1.00 -11.83
CA VAL A 43 40.12 -2.00 -12.62
C VAL A 43 40.90 -3.07 -11.80
N ILE A 44 41.06 -4.36 -12.12
CA ILE A 44 40.47 -5.41 -12.98
C ILE A 44 41.44 -6.62 -12.84
N MET A 45 40.95 -7.88 -12.79
CA MET A 45 41.58 -9.12 -13.36
C MET A 45 42.90 -9.66 -12.74
N ILE A 46 43.35 -10.94 -12.78
CA ILE A 46 43.07 -12.26 -13.43
C ILE A 46 44.04 -13.30 -12.76
N VAL A 47 43.61 -14.48 -12.25
CA VAL A 47 43.78 -15.88 -12.79
C VAL A 47 44.99 -16.75 -12.32
N LEU A 48 44.62 -17.88 -11.68
CA LEU A 48 45.04 -19.32 -11.74
C LEU A 48 46.47 -19.88 -11.47
N GLY A 49 46.45 -21.04 -10.76
CA GLY A 49 47.34 -22.22 -10.87
C GLY A 49 48.07 -22.56 -9.56
N THR A 50 48.12 -23.76 -8.97
CA THR A 50 47.90 -25.15 -9.42
C THR A 50 47.72 -26.14 -8.23
N LEU A 51 47.27 -27.35 -8.57
CA LEU A 51 46.88 -28.57 -7.82
C LEU A 51 47.90 -29.23 -6.86
N GLY A 52 47.39 -30.12 -5.98
CA GLY A 52 48.09 -31.32 -5.43
C GLY A 52 47.57 -31.80 -4.04
N ILE A 53 46.49 -32.60 -3.90
CA ILE A 53 46.38 -34.09 -3.85
C ILE A 53 46.51 -34.75 -2.44
N MET A 54 45.48 -35.57 -2.11
CA MET A 54 45.39 -36.74 -1.16
C MET A 54 45.41 -36.50 0.36
N ARG A 55 44.77 -37.31 1.22
CA ARG A 55 43.62 -38.26 1.21
C ARG A 55 43.40 -38.71 2.66
N LEU A 56 42.13 -38.77 3.08
CA LEU A 56 41.45 -39.85 3.81
C LEU A 56 42.23 -40.68 4.85
N VAL A 57 41.82 -40.58 6.12
CA VAL A 57 41.86 -41.71 7.08
C VAL A 57 40.52 -41.80 7.82
N SER A 58 39.89 -42.95 7.67
CA SER A 58 38.74 -43.45 8.38
C SER A 58 39.11 -43.92 9.79
N SER A 59 38.23 -43.71 10.77
CA SER A 59 38.15 -44.59 11.94
C SER A 59 36.70 -44.93 12.23
N LEU A 60 36.45 -46.23 12.32
CA LEU A 60 35.18 -46.89 12.60
C LEU A 60 34.87 -46.80 14.09
N SER A 61 33.62 -46.49 14.42
CA SER A 61 33.01 -46.98 15.66
C SER A 61 31.65 -47.56 15.32
N GLN A 62 31.61 -48.88 15.18
CA GLN A 62 30.38 -49.67 15.23
C GLN A 62 30.14 -50.08 16.69
N THR A 63 28.93 -49.84 17.18
CA THR A 63 28.33 -50.61 18.28
C THR A 63 26.85 -50.83 17.98
N ASN A 64 26.56 -52.06 17.54
CA ASN A 64 25.35 -52.89 17.65
C ASN A 64 23.96 -52.28 17.98
N THR A 65 23.07 -52.41 16.98
CA THR A 65 21.66 -52.91 16.99
C THR A 65 20.74 -52.64 18.20
N VAL A 66 19.63 -51.94 17.94
CA VAL A 66 18.23 -52.46 18.05
C VAL A 66 17.38 -51.76 16.99
N SER A 67 16.67 -52.55 16.18
CA SER A 67 15.67 -52.08 15.21
C SER A 67 14.34 -51.85 15.94
N VAL A 68 13.82 -50.63 15.89
CA VAL A 68 12.44 -50.30 16.23
C VAL A 68 11.93 -49.42 15.09
N GLU A 69 10.92 -49.92 14.39
CA GLU A 69 10.18 -49.20 13.36
C GLU A 69 9.23 -48.17 14.04
N PRO A 70 9.32 -46.87 13.74
CA PRO A 70 8.26 -45.94 14.08
C PRO A 70 7.31 -45.77 12.88
N THR A 71 6.06 -46.11 13.13
CA THR A 71 4.79 -45.70 12.49
C THR A 71 4.85 -44.44 11.61
N PRO A 72 4.11 -44.38 10.48
CA PRO A 72 4.07 -43.19 9.63
C PRO A 72 3.66 -41.94 10.42
N SER A 73 4.54 -40.94 10.41
CA SER A 73 4.29 -39.62 10.96
C SER A 73 3.07 -38.98 10.27
N PRO A 74 2.17 -38.29 10.99
CA PRO A 74 1.05 -37.59 10.36
C PRO A 74 1.59 -36.54 9.39
N SER A 75 0.96 -36.44 8.21
CA SER A 75 1.17 -35.34 7.27
C SER A 75 1.08 -33.99 8.00
N PRO A 76 1.87 -32.97 7.61
CA PRO A 76 1.73 -31.66 8.21
C PRO A 76 0.30 -31.16 7.96
N THR A 77 -0.43 -30.95 9.05
CA THR A 77 -1.63 -30.12 9.11
C THR A 77 -1.31 -28.81 8.39
N PRO A 78 -2.16 -28.31 7.46
CA PRO A 78 -1.93 -27.01 6.87
C PRO A 78 -1.86 -25.98 7.99
N GLU A 79 -0.74 -25.28 8.10
CA GLU A 79 -0.59 -24.13 9.00
C GLU A 79 -1.77 -23.18 8.77
N PRO A 80 -2.38 -22.63 9.84
CA PRO A 80 -3.41 -21.63 9.67
C PRO A 80 -2.76 -20.42 9.00
N GLU A 81 -3.24 -20.06 7.81
CA GLU A 81 -2.80 -18.86 7.08
C GLU A 81 -2.91 -17.65 8.01
N THR A 82 -1.76 -17.16 8.48
CA THR A 82 -1.65 -15.85 9.07
C THR A 82 -2.01 -14.87 7.97
N ILE A 83 -3.23 -14.35 7.95
CA ILE A 83 -3.54 -13.20 7.11
C ILE A 83 -2.80 -12.02 7.72
N GLU A 84 -1.56 -11.90 7.26
CA GLU A 84 -0.54 -10.97 7.70
C GLU A 84 -1.03 -9.55 7.40
N ASN A 85 -1.02 -8.70 8.43
CA ASN A 85 -1.05 -7.26 8.25
C ASN A 85 0.24 -6.88 7.49
N ILE A 86 0.18 -6.84 6.15
CA ILE A 86 1.32 -6.52 5.32
C ILE A 86 1.56 -5.01 5.38
N LEU A 87 2.49 -4.61 6.25
CA LEU A 87 2.99 -3.23 6.34
C LEU A 87 1.91 -2.20 6.73
N GLY A 88 0.95 -2.58 7.58
CA GLY A 88 -0.16 -1.73 8.03
C GLY A 88 -1.42 -1.86 7.17
N HIS A 89 -1.36 -2.54 6.03
CA HIS A 89 -2.49 -2.65 5.12
C HIS A 89 -3.34 -3.89 5.42
N LEU A 90 -4.66 -3.73 5.33
CA LEU A 90 -5.64 -4.78 5.58
C LEU A 90 -6.12 -5.43 4.27
N PRO A 91 -6.49 -6.72 4.29
CA PRO A 91 -6.96 -7.42 3.11
C PRO A 91 -8.36 -6.93 2.70
N TYR A 92 -8.58 -6.80 1.39
CA TYR A 92 -9.87 -6.42 0.82
C TYR A 92 -10.20 -7.24 -0.43
N GLU A 93 -11.46 -7.66 -0.54
CA GLU A 93 -11.98 -8.29 -1.75
C GLU A 93 -12.18 -7.27 -2.87
N GLU A 94 -11.90 -7.70 -4.10
CA GLU A 94 -12.20 -6.91 -5.30
C GLU A 94 -13.71 -6.91 -5.56
N ALA A 95 -14.28 -5.73 -5.74
CA ALA A 95 -15.70 -5.58 -6.06
C ALA A 95 -16.05 -6.16 -7.44
N ASP A 96 -17.22 -6.79 -7.52
CA ASP A 96 -17.81 -7.22 -8.78
C ASP A 96 -18.06 -6.00 -9.70
N PRO A 97 -17.56 -5.98 -10.95
CA PRO A 97 -17.77 -4.87 -11.88
C PRO A 97 -19.24 -4.49 -12.11
N SER A 98 -20.17 -5.44 -11.98
CA SER A 98 -21.62 -5.21 -12.11
C SER A 98 -22.20 -4.34 -10.97
N GLN A 99 -21.49 -4.24 -9.85
CA GLN A 99 -21.85 -3.41 -8.69
C GLN A 99 -21.30 -1.98 -8.80
N LEU A 100 -20.48 -1.69 -9.82
CA LEU A 100 -19.84 -0.40 -10.00
C LEU A 100 -20.66 0.54 -10.88
N LYS A 101 -20.55 1.84 -10.60
CA LYS A 101 -21.13 2.95 -11.34
C LYS A 101 -20.05 4.02 -11.56
N ALA A 102 -20.00 4.57 -12.77
CA ALA A 102 -19.09 5.67 -13.11
C ALA A 102 -19.51 6.97 -12.41
N ILE A 103 -18.53 7.72 -11.94
CA ILE A 103 -18.70 9.05 -11.32
C ILE A 103 -18.06 10.18 -12.14
N THR A 104 -17.34 9.84 -13.21
CA THR A 104 -16.77 10.79 -14.17
C THR A 104 -17.38 10.59 -15.56
N ASN A 105 -17.44 11.67 -16.35
CA ASN A 105 -18.02 11.65 -17.71
C ASN A 105 -17.30 10.69 -18.67
N ASP A 106 -16.00 10.51 -18.49
CA ASP A 106 -15.18 9.56 -19.27
C ASP A 106 -15.34 8.10 -18.81
N GLY A 107 -16.10 7.85 -17.75
CA GLY A 107 -16.33 6.53 -17.20
C GLY A 107 -15.13 5.87 -16.52
N ARG A 108 -14.00 6.59 -16.37
CA ARG A 108 -12.75 6.04 -15.85
C ARG A 108 -12.81 5.79 -14.35
N ILE A 109 -13.39 6.71 -13.58
CA ILE A 109 -13.50 6.57 -12.13
C ILE A 109 -14.87 5.99 -11.79
N LYS A 110 -14.86 4.89 -11.03
CA LYS A 110 -16.05 4.16 -10.61
C LYS A 110 -16.02 3.93 -9.11
N LEU A 111 -17.21 3.86 -8.52
CA LEU A 111 -17.43 3.39 -7.15
C LEU A 111 -18.58 2.38 -7.17
N ARG A 112 -18.80 1.66 -6.08
CA ARG A 112 -20.04 0.90 -5.89
C ARG A 112 -21.24 1.85 -5.99
N LYS A 113 -22.36 1.36 -6.56
CA LYS A 113 -23.52 2.19 -6.91
C LYS A 113 -23.95 3.19 -5.83
N LYS A 114 -24.12 2.74 -4.58
CA LYS A 114 -24.50 3.61 -3.46
C LYS A 114 -23.44 4.67 -3.13
N ALA A 115 -22.18 4.26 -3.03
CA ALA A 115 -21.07 5.19 -2.84
C ALA A 115 -20.95 6.21 -3.99
N ALA A 116 -21.17 5.77 -5.24
CA ALA A 116 -21.20 6.64 -6.41
C ALA A 116 -22.32 7.68 -6.32
N ASP A 117 -23.54 7.27 -5.96
CA ASP A 117 -24.69 8.17 -5.81
C ASP A 117 -24.45 9.20 -4.70
N SER A 118 -23.97 8.74 -3.53
CA SER A 118 -23.61 9.62 -2.41
C SER A 118 -22.48 10.59 -2.76
N PHE A 119 -21.44 10.13 -3.49
CA PHE A 119 -20.36 11.00 -3.92
C PHE A 119 -20.83 12.06 -4.91
N LEU A 120 -21.66 11.70 -5.88
CA LEU A 120 -22.19 12.65 -6.86
C LEU A 120 -23.06 13.72 -6.19
N GLN A 121 -23.85 13.34 -5.18
CA GLN A 121 -24.61 14.29 -4.37
C GLN A 121 -23.67 15.22 -3.58
N MET A 122 -22.68 14.66 -2.89
CA MET A 122 -21.66 15.41 -2.15
C MET A 122 -20.93 16.42 -3.05
N GLN A 123 -20.53 16.00 -4.25
CA GLN A 123 -19.85 16.85 -5.23
C GLN A 123 -20.76 17.97 -5.74
N GLY A 124 -22.07 17.71 -5.90
CA GLY A 124 -23.07 18.71 -6.26
C GLY A 124 -23.21 19.81 -5.20
N ASP A 125 -23.36 19.41 -3.95
CA ASP A 125 -23.56 20.33 -2.82
C ASP A 125 -22.28 21.14 -2.50
N ALA A 126 -21.11 20.52 -2.64
CA ALA A 126 -19.83 21.23 -2.58
C ALA A 126 -19.74 22.30 -3.67
N ARG A 127 -20.12 21.96 -4.91
CA ARG A 127 -20.12 22.89 -6.04
C ARG A 127 -21.08 24.06 -5.82
N ALA A 128 -22.26 23.82 -5.25
CA ALA A 128 -23.19 24.88 -4.86
C ALA A 128 -22.59 25.84 -3.82
N SER A 129 -21.65 25.35 -3.00
CA SER A 129 -20.88 26.16 -2.03
C SER A 129 -19.62 26.80 -2.62
N GLY A 130 -19.41 26.72 -3.95
CA GLY A 130 -18.22 27.24 -4.62
C GLY A 130 -16.95 26.39 -4.44
N ILE A 131 -17.07 25.16 -3.94
CA ILE A 131 -15.98 24.20 -3.76
C ILE A 131 -15.98 23.18 -4.90
N ILE A 132 -14.81 22.89 -5.48
CA ILE A 132 -14.68 21.92 -6.57
C ILE A 132 -13.98 20.67 -6.04
N LEU A 133 -14.76 19.67 -5.64
CA LEU A 133 -14.22 18.36 -5.29
C LEU A 133 -13.90 17.58 -6.57
N THR A 134 -12.62 17.25 -6.77
CA THR A 134 -12.15 16.50 -7.94
C THR A 134 -11.92 15.05 -7.55
N ALA A 135 -12.63 14.12 -8.19
CA ALA A 135 -12.31 12.70 -8.07
C ALA A 135 -10.99 12.43 -8.83
N ILE A 136 -10.00 11.86 -8.15
CA ILE A 136 -8.68 11.54 -8.72
C ILE A 136 -8.60 10.05 -9.03
N SER A 137 -9.04 9.21 -8.09
CA SER A 137 -8.99 7.76 -8.21
C SER A 137 -10.14 7.11 -7.43
N GLY A 138 -10.57 5.92 -7.85
CA GLY A 138 -11.73 5.20 -7.27
C GLY A 138 -11.47 3.71 -7.28
N PHE A 139 -12.45 2.89 -7.69
CA PHE A 139 -12.26 1.45 -7.83
C PHE A 139 -11.03 1.10 -8.68
N ARG A 140 -10.25 0.14 -8.17
CA ARG A 140 -9.06 -0.38 -8.83
C ARG A 140 -9.01 -1.89 -8.70
N THR A 141 -8.77 -2.58 -9.81
CA THR A 141 -8.60 -4.05 -9.77
C THR A 141 -7.28 -4.43 -9.11
N VAL A 142 -7.20 -5.66 -8.60
CA VAL A 142 -5.97 -6.28 -8.08
C VAL A 142 -4.87 -6.23 -9.14
N GLN A 143 -5.20 -6.54 -10.40
CA GLN A 143 -4.26 -6.47 -11.51
C GLN A 143 -3.71 -5.05 -11.76
N GLN A 144 -4.57 -4.02 -11.67
CA GLN A 144 -4.12 -2.62 -11.77
C GLN A 144 -3.21 -2.26 -10.59
N GLN A 145 -3.52 -2.73 -9.39
CA GLN A 145 -2.70 -2.52 -8.20
C GLN A 145 -1.35 -3.24 -8.29
N GLU A 146 -1.30 -4.46 -8.84
CA GLU A 146 -0.05 -5.18 -9.11
C GLU A 146 0.86 -4.38 -10.03
N TYR A 147 0.30 -3.82 -11.11
CA TYR A 147 1.05 -2.97 -12.02
C TYR A 147 1.57 -1.70 -11.31
N LEU A 148 0.73 -1.02 -10.53
CA LEU A 148 1.13 0.17 -9.77
C LEU A 148 2.21 -0.14 -8.73
N PHE A 149 2.08 -1.25 -8.01
CA PHE A 149 2.97 -1.61 -6.92
C PHE A 149 4.31 -2.17 -7.42
N PHE A 150 4.31 -3.04 -8.42
CA PHE A 150 5.53 -3.71 -8.89
C PHE A 150 6.18 -3.03 -10.09
N GLU A 151 5.41 -2.61 -11.10
CA GLU A 151 5.98 -2.11 -12.34
C GLU A 151 6.42 -0.66 -12.25
N ILE A 152 5.53 0.22 -11.78
CA ILE A 152 5.83 1.66 -11.66
C ILE A 152 6.98 1.88 -10.68
N LYS A 153 7.05 1.11 -9.59
CA LYS A 153 8.06 1.31 -8.55
C LYS A 153 9.39 0.61 -8.81
N ARG A 154 9.40 -0.44 -9.65
CA ARG A 154 10.64 -0.96 -10.25
C ARG A 154 11.32 0.11 -11.08
N GLN A 155 10.56 0.85 -11.90
CA GLN A 155 11.09 1.94 -12.71
C GLN A 155 11.64 3.10 -11.86
N ARG A 156 11.23 3.20 -10.60
CA ARG A 156 11.68 4.23 -9.62
C ARG A 156 12.77 3.76 -8.66
N ASN A 157 13.31 2.55 -8.83
CA ASN A 157 14.35 1.95 -7.97
C ASN A 157 14.02 1.93 -6.46
N GLN A 158 12.74 1.88 -6.09
CA GLN A 158 12.32 1.84 -4.68
C GLN A 158 12.34 0.40 -4.14
N ASP A 159 12.84 0.20 -2.91
CA ASP A 159 12.71 -1.06 -2.17
C ASP A 159 11.26 -1.30 -1.71
N THR A 160 10.88 -2.56 -1.50
CA THR A 160 9.49 -2.98 -1.22
C THR A 160 8.85 -2.28 -0.01
N ARG A 161 9.62 -1.93 1.02
CA ARG A 161 9.10 -1.24 2.20
C ARG A 161 8.72 0.20 1.85
N LYS A 162 9.62 0.89 1.14
CA LYS A 162 9.37 2.22 0.59
C LYS A 162 8.20 2.25 -0.39
N ARG A 163 7.91 1.13 -1.05
CA ARG A 163 6.70 0.98 -1.88
C ARG A 163 5.45 0.98 -1.03
N ALA A 164 5.38 0.17 0.02
CA ALA A 164 4.19 0.11 0.87
C ALA A 164 3.94 1.42 1.65
N GLU A 165 4.99 2.22 1.85
CA GLU A 165 4.91 3.58 2.37
C GLU A 165 4.20 4.56 1.43
N VAL A 166 3.92 4.24 0.16
CA VAL A 166 3.29 5.18 -0.79
C VAL A 166 2.20 4.56 -1.65
N SER A 167 2.02 3.23 -1.58
CA SER A 167 0.85 2.54 -2.17
C SER A 167 0.67 1.17 -1.54
N ALA A 168 -0.58 0.79 -1.29
CA ALA A 168 -0.92 -0.53 -0.74
C ALA A 168 -0.42 -1.70 -1.60
N PRO A 169 -0.05 -2.84 -1.00
CA PRO A 169 0.13 -4.08 -1.75
C PRO A 169 -1.16 -4.50 -2.49
N PRO A 170 -1.06 -5.25 -3.60
CA PRO A 170 -2.24 -5.81 -4.26
C PRO A 170 -3.02 -6.74 -3.32
N ARG A 171 -4.36 -6.65 -3.35
CA ARG A 171 -5.31 -7.27 -2.40
C ARG A 171 -5.38 -6.62 -1.02
N TYR A 172 -4.60 -5.57 -0.76
CA TYR A 172 -4.56 -4.86 0.51
C TYR A 172 -4.93 -3.38 0.39
N SER A 173 -5.68 -3.02 -0.66
CA SER A 173 -6.11 -1.63 -0.92
C SER A 173 -7.61 -1.47 -0.74
N GLU A 174 -8.04 -0.44 -0.01
CA GLU A 174 -9.47 -0.10 0.10
C GLU A 174 -10.09 0.20 -1.27
N HIS A 175 -9.31 0.63 -2.27
CA HIS A 175 -9.81 0.85 -3.65
C HIS A 175 -10.34 -0.42 -4.32
N HIS A 176 -9.90 -1.61 -3.90
CA HIS A 176 -10.45 -2.88 -4.40
C HIS A 176 -11.93 -3.02 -4.06
N THR A 177 -12.36 -2.50 -2.91
CA THR A 177 -13.73 -2.60 -2.44
C THR A 177 -14.71 -1.79 -3.30
N GLY A 178 -14.22 -0.79 -4.03
CA GLY A 178 -15.06 0.20 -4.73
C GLY A 178 -15.79 1.18 -3.79
N TYR A 179 -15.49 1.19 -2.50
CA TYR A 179 -16.00 2.17 -1.52
C TYR A 179 -15.04 3.34 -1.27
N ALA A 180 -13.76 3.20 -1.63
CA ALA A 180 -12.75 4.23 -1.44
C ALA A 180 -12.57 5.13 -2.67
N ILE A 181 -12.28 6.41 -2.41
CA ILE A 181 -12.06 7.45 -3.40
C ILE A 181 -10.95 8.40 -2.96
N ASP A 182 -10.09 8.76 -3.91
CA ASP A 182 -9.15 9.87 -3.75
C ASP A 182 -9.80 11.17 -4.24
N ILE A 183 -9.85 12.18 -3.38
CA ILE A 183 -10.46 13.48 -3.63
C ILE A 183 -9.39 14.57 -3.56
N GLY A 184 -9.44 15.51 -4.50
CA GLY A 184 -8.57 16.70 -4.53
C GLY A 184 -9.36 18.01 -4.67
N ASP A 185 -8.62 19.11 -4.64
CA ASP A 185 -9.16 20.46 -4.88
C ASP A 185 -9.01 20.82 -6.36
N GLY A 186 -10.13 21.01 -7.05
CA GLY A 186 -10.14 21.41 -8.46
C GLY A 186 -9.59 22.82 -8.70
N LYS A 187 -9.51 23.68 -7.68
CA LYS A 187 -8.91 25.02 -7.76
C LYS A 187 -7.42 25.01 -7.40
N LEU A 188 -6.94 24.00 -6.67
CA LEU A 188 -5.55 23.88 -6.20
C LEU A 188 -4.96 22.50 -6.54
N PRO A 189 -4.91 22.10 -7.83
CA PRO A 189 -4.51 20.75 -8.22
C PRO A 189 -3.07 20.37 -7.82
N ALA A 190 -2.20 21.36 -7.61
CA ALA A 190 -0.83 21.14 -7.12
C ALA A 190 -0.77 20.55 -5.69
N THR A 191 -1.86 20.61 -4.94
CA THR A 191 -1.96 20.04 -3.58
C THR A 191 -2.48 18.61 -3.57
N ASN A 192 -3.01 18.12 -4.70
CA ASN A 192 -3.65 16.81 -4.78
C ASN A 192 -2.66 15.68 -4.50
N LEU A 193 -3.16 14.63 -3.81
CA LEU A 193 -2.37 13.47 -3.39
C LEU A 193 -1.09 13.82 -2.61
N SER A 194 -1.15 14.89 -1.80
CA SER A 194 -0.10 15.29 -0.87
C SER A 194 -0.72 15.78 0.44
N GLU A 195 0.07 15.87 1.52
CA GLU A 195 -0.43 16.40 2.80
C GLU A 195 -0.93 17.85 2.66
N ASN A 196 -0.39 18.62 1.71
CA ASN A 196 -0.84 20.00 1.45
C ASN A 196 -2.31 20.12 1.04
N PHE A 197 -2.97 19.02 0.60
CA PHE A 197 -4.42 19.02 0.38
C PHE A 197 -5.19 19.42 1.64
N GLU A 198 -4.68 19.12 2.84
CA GLU A 198 -5.33 19.44 4.11
C GLU A 198 -5.53 20.95 4.34
N GLN A 199 -4.70 21.77 3.69
CA GLN A 199 -4.73 23.23 3.81
C GLN A 199 -5.76 23.88 2.87
N THR A 200 -6.40 23.08 2.00
CA THR A 200 -7.30 23.60 0.97
C THR A 200 -8.71 23.88 1.48
N PRO A 201 -9.46 24.79 0.82
CA PRO A 201 -10.89 24.95 1.05
C PRO A 201 -11.69 23.66 0.80
N ALA A 202 -11.28 22.83 -0.17
CA ALA A 202 -11.93 21.56 -0.46
C ALA A 202 -11.84 20.57 0.72
N PHE A 203 -10.64 20.38 1.28
CA PHE A 203 -10.47 19.51 2.44
C PHE A 203 -11.26 20.01 3.65
N ARG A 204 -11.21 21.31 3.94
CA ARG A 204 -12.02 21.90 5.03
C ARG A 204 -13.51 21.68 4.81
N TRP A 205 -13.98 21.74 3.56
CA TRP A 205 -15.39 21.45 3.26
C TRP A 205 -15.72 19.97 3.52
N LEU A 206 -14.84 19.04 3.13
CA LEU A 206 -15.02 17.60 3.38
C LEU A 206 -15.10 17.30 4.88
N GLU A 207 -14.17 17.79 5.70
CA GLU A 207 -14.17 17.59 7.16
C GLU A 207 -15.52 17.97 7.81
N ASN A 208 -16.19 19.01 7.29
CA ASN A 208 -17.44 19.51 7.83
C ASN A 208 -18.70 18.85 7.24
N ASN A 209 -18.60 18.14 6.11
CA ASN A 209 -19.76 17.73 5.33
C ASN A 209 -19.76 16.28 4.85
N ALA A 210 -18.60 15.65 4.67
CA ALA A 210 -18.48 14.31 4.08
C ALA A 210 -19.31 13.25 4.83
N ALA A 211 -19.34 13.34 6.16
CA ALA A 211 -20.14 12.43 7.00
C ALA A 211 -21.65 12.46 6.67
N LYS A 212 -22.18 13.58 6.16
CA LYS A 212 -23.59 13.70 5.73
C LYS A 212 -23.91 12.79 4.53
N TYR A 213 -22.88 12.42 3.76
CA TYR A 213 -22.95 11.53 2.61
C TYR A 213 -22.32 10.17 2.92
N SER A 214 -22.12 9.87 4.21
CA SER A 214 -21.51 8.64 4.71
C SER A 214 -20.07 8.42 4.23
N PHE A 215 -19.33 9.49 3.98
CA PHE A 215 -17.89 9.43 3.74
C PHE A 215 -17.11 9.83 4.99
N GLU A 216 -16.04 9.09 5.26
CA GLU A 216 -15.08 9.38 6.32
C GLU A 216 -13.64 9.29 5.78
N LEU A 217 -12.73 10.00 6.44
CA LEU A 217 -11.31 9.95 6.14
C LEU A 217 -10.73 8.60 6.61
N SER A 218 -10.19 7.79 5.68
CA SER A 218 -9.75 6.43 6.07
C SER A 218 -8.48 6.42 6.90
N PHE A 219 -7.55 7.31 6.58
CA PHE A 219 -6.21 7.35 7.15
C PHE A 219 -5.90 8.72 7.77
N PRO A 220 -6.59 9.10 8.87
CA PRO A 220 -6.21 10.27 9.66
C PRO A 220 -4.83 10.07 10.31
N ARG A 221 -4.26 11.16 10.84
CA ARG A 221 -3.06 11.07 11.69
C ARG A 221 -3.33 10.13 12.86
N ASN A 222 -2.37 9.26 13.16
CA ASN A 222 -2.46 8.25 14.23
C ASN A 222 -3.62 7.23 14.04
N ASN A 223 -3.99 6.89 12.80
CA ASN A 223 -4.95 5.81 12.56
C ASN A 223 -4.42 4.46 13.08
N ILE A 224 -5.35 3.58 13.47
CA ILE A 224 -5.07 2.30 14.13
C ILE A 224 -4.25 1.37 13.22
N GLN A 225 -4.43 1.46 11.90
CA GLN A 225 -3.71 0.64 10.91
C GLN A 225 -2.21 1.02 10.80
N GLY A 226 -1.81 2.21 11.27
CA GLY A 226 -0.44 2.70 11.16
C GLY A 226 -0.06 3.15 9.74
N ILE A 227 -1.04 3.29 8.84
CA ILE A 227 -0.85 3.87 7.51
C ILE A 227 -0.51 5.35 7.67
N SER A 228 0.41 5.89 6.85
CA SER A 228 0.68 7.33 6.92
C SER A 228 -0.56 8.14 6.58
N TYR A 229 -0.59 9.38 7.05
CA TYR A 229 -1.72 10.27 6.83
C TYR A 229 -1.99 10.52 5.34
N GLU A 230 -3.26 10.33 4.92
CA GLU A 230 -3.69 10.54 3.54
C GLU A 230 -4.95 11.42 3.50
N PRO A 231 -4.82 12.77 3.56
CA PRO A 231 -5.99 13.68 3.59
C PRO A 231 -6.90 13.57 2.36
N TRP A 232 -6.37 13.02 1.26
CA TRP A 232 -7.10 12.83 0.01
C TRP A 232 -7.93 11.54 -0.02
N HIS A 233 -7.68 10.56 0.85
CA HIS A 233 -8.26 9.21 0.75
C HIS A 233 -9.48 9.05 1.67
N TRP A 234 -10.66 8.94 1.08
CA TRP A 234 -11.95 8.87 1.79
C TRP A 234 -12.67 7.56 1.46
N ARG A 235 -13.36 6.96 2.43
CA ARG A 235 -14.18 5.76 2.23
C ARG A 235 -15.65 6.00 2.55
N TYR A 236 -16.50 5.32 1.79
CA TYR A 236 -17.93 5.26 2.06
C TYR A 236 -18.25 4.16 3.08
N VAL A 237 -19.03 4.51 4.11
CA VAL A 237 -19.51 3.62 5.19
C VAL A 237 -21.02 3.79 5.42
N GLY A 238 -21.79 3.93 4.34
CA GLY A 238 -23.21 4.26 4.39
C GLY A 238 -24.18 3.09 4.22
N ASP A 239 -23.70 1.86 4.12
CA ASP A 239 -24.54 0.66 4.06
C ASP A 239 -23.93 -0.53 4.83
N THR A 240 -24.72 -1.58 5.01
CA THR A 240 -24.29 -2.79 5.74
C THR A 240 -23.06 -3.44 5.13
N ASP A 241 -22.97 -3.46 3.79
CA ASP A 241 -21.87 -4.12 3.10
C ASP A 241 -20.55 -3.36 3.31
N SER A 242 -20.57 -2.03 3.17
CA SER A 242 -19.40 -1.18 3.44
C SER A 242 -18.97 -1.25 4.91
N LEU A 243 -19.92 -1.12 5.86
CA LEU A 243 -19.61 -1.25 7.29
C LEU A 243 -18.98 -2.60 7.61
N LYS A 244 -19.56 -3.69 7.11
CA LYS A 244 -19.02 -5.04 7.28
C LYS A 244 -17.61 -5.16 6.70
N THR A 245 -17.40 -4.66 5.48
CA THR A 245 -16.10 -4.70 4.79
C THR A 245 -14.97 -4.10 5.65
N PHE A 246 -15.18 -2.90 6.21
CA PHE A 246 -14.13 -2.23 6.98
C PHE A 246 -14.03 -2.73 8.43
N TYR A 247 -15.14 -3.11 9.04
CA TYR A 247 -15.12 -3.63 10.41
C TYR A 247 -14.46 -5.01 10.51
N GLU A 248 -14.79 -5.93 9.60
CA GLU A 248 -14.16 -7.26 9.58
C GLU A 248 -12.65 -7.17 9.33
N ALA A 249 -12.23 -6.30 8.41
CA ALA A 249 -10.81 -6.03 8.16
C ALA A 249 -10.09 -5.53 9.42
N GLN A 250 -10.69 -4.60 10.18
CA GLN A 250 -10.11 -4.11 11.43
C GLN A 250 -10.04 -5.19 12.53
N GLN A 251 -11.02 -6.11 12.57
CA GLN A 251 -10.98 -7.21 13.54
C GLN A 251 -9.84 -8.19 13.27
N LEU A 252 -9.43 -8.38 12.01
CA LEU A 252 -8.24 -9.18 11.68
C LEU A 252 -6.97 -8.59 12.29
N GLN A 253 -6.89 -7.26 12.38
CA GLN A 253 -5.75 -6.57 13.02
C GLN A 253 -5.67 -6.83 14.53
N ASN A 254 -6.82 -7.00 15.19
CA ASN A 254 -6.92 -7.14 16.65
C ASN A 254 -6.88 -8.59 17.14
N ARG A 255 -6.75 -9.58 16.23
CA ARG A 255 -6.59 -10.98 16.64
C ARG A 255 -5.20 -11.15 17.25
N PRO A 256 -5.08 -11.58 18.52
CA PRO A 256 -3.77 -11.88 19.09
C PRO A 256 -3.12 -12.96 18.22
N SER A 257 -1.86 -12.72 17.83
CA SER A 257 -1.00 -13.77 17.32
C SER A 257 -1.06 -14.92 18.32
N SER A 258 -1.41 -16.13 17.86
CA SER A 258 -1.51 -17.32 18.69
C SER A 258 -0.13 -17.85 19.13
N GLU A 259 0.72 -16.96 19.63
CA GLU A 259 2.06 -17.20 20.16
C GLU A 259 2.23 -16.47 21.50
N GLU A 260 1.33 -16.71 22.46
CA GLU A 260 1.65 -16.46 23.87
C GLU A 260 0.82 -17.39 24.77
N ASN A 261 1.02 -18.70 24.64
CA ASN A 261 0.64 -19.65 25.70
C ASN A 261 1.37 -21.00 25.60
N THR A 262 2.70 -20.94 25.66
CA THR A 262 3.57 -21.95 26.26
C THR A 262 4.80 -21.15 26.67
N VAL A 263 5.03 -20.87 27.95
CA VAL A 263 5.82 -21.73 28.84
C VAL A 263 5.37 -21.51 30.30
N ASN A 264 5.34 -22.63 31.02
CA ASN A 264 5.17 -22.81 32.47
C ASN A 264 5.95 -21.83 33.36
#